data_AF-A0AAX6NDP7-F1
#
_entry.id   AF-A0AAX6NDP7-F1
#
_cell.length_a   1.000
_cell.length_b   1.000
_cell.length_c   1.000
_cell.angle_alpha   90.00
_cell.angle_beta   90.00
_cell.angle_gamma   90.00
#
_symmetry.space_group_name_H-M   'P 1'
#
loop_
_entity.id
_entity.type
_entity.pdbx_description
1 polymer ?
#
loop_
_entity_poly.entity_id
_entity_poly.type
_entity_poly.pdbx_seq_one_letter_code
_entity_poly.pdbx_strand_id
1 'polypeptide(L)'
;MEIINHEEKLDKYINKFIRRSRDFVEYAAHPYGMADLLHRGERNSKFTYDHEYFNFTKSTKTLISIKNLLGIGHNEDAIILIRSMFENYLSSRYLNENEEYIDQLVTHPLNLFAATYNVRENGEIYDRDNNKVGDLINPSAFKIGKDKAYYHLFYGFLSPFSHSNFGIADCYLNEHLMFTISKINYPLLTRFFALFVFTKIFEHIVTVEGEEFINPRTEKECYKLVEESIKYQNELIPVLIEEYKPTENKNLKHYNKRMREMLKEMKKSLKEELGSVNKDFLN
;
A
#
# COMPACT_ATOMS: atom_id res chain seq x y z
N MET A 1 19.38 -28.11 8.28
CA MET A 1 18.43 -26.97 8.35
C MET A 1 18.96 -25.91 7.42
N GLU A 2 18.30 -25.65 6.29
CA GLU A 2 18.63 -24.47 5.48
C GLU A 2 18.32 -23.23 6.30
N ILE A 3 19.30 -22.34 6.47
CA ILE A 3 19.07 -21.01 7.01
C ILE A 3 18.28 -20.26 5.93
N ILE A 4 16.99 -20.04 6.16
CA ILE A 4 16.16 -19.29 5.21
C ILE A 4 16.61 -17.83 5.25
N ASN A 5 17.19 -17.33 4.16
CA ASN A 5 17.41 -15.90 3.99
C ASN A 5 16.06 -15.23 3.67
N HIS A 6 15.44 -14.65 4.69
CA HIS A 6 14.13 -14.02 4.56
C HIS A 6 14.13 -12.82 3.61
N GLU A 7 15.25 -12.09 3.51
CA GLU A 7 15.37 -10.94 2.61
C GLU A 7 15.32 -11.37 1.14
N GLU A 8 16.12 -12.37 0.76
CA GLU A 8 16.10 -12.94 -0.60
C GLU A 8 14.73 -13.50 -0.97
N LYS A 9 14.05 -14.15 -0.02
CA LYS A 9 12.72 -14.70 -0.25
C LYS A 9 11.69 -13.60 -0.47
N LEU A 10 11.75 -12.50 0.30
CA LEU A 10 10.91 -11.32 0.08
C LEU A 10 11.19 -10.68 -1.28
N ASP A 11 12.46 -10.50 -1.64
CA ASP A 11 12.86 -9.95 -2.93
C ASP A 11 12.37 -10.81 -4.09
N LYS A 12 12.35 -12.15 -3.93
CA LYS A 12 11.76 -13.06 -4.92
C LYS A 12 10.27 -12.80 -5.12
N TYR A 13 9.49 -12.61 -4.05
CA TYR A 13 8.07 -12.28 -4.18
C TYR A 13 7.84 -10.90 -4.78
N ILE A 14 8.59 -9.89 -4.33
CA ILE A 14 8.55 -8.53 -4.90
C ILE A 14 8.79 -8.58 -6.41
N ASN A 15 9.81 -9.31 -6.88
CA ASN A 15 10.09 -9.46 -8.31
C ASN A 15 8.97 -10.20 -9.06
N LYS A 16 8.37 -11.24 -8.47
CA LYS A 16 7.22 -11.93 -9.06
C LYS A 16 6.02 -10.97 -9.22
N PHE A 17 5.72 -10.19 -8.19
CA PHE A 17 4.66 -9.18 -8.23
C PHE A 17 4.93 -8.10 -9.28
N ILE A 18 6.15 -7.54 -9.32
CA ILE A 18 6.53 -6.57 -10.35
C ILE A 18 6.28 -7.14 -11.76
N ARG A 19 6.73 -8.37 -12.02
CA ARG A 19 6.56 -8.99 -13.34
C ARG A 19 5.08 -9.11 -13.71
N ARG A 20 4.26 -9.70 -12.83
CA ARG A 20 2.83 -9.91 -13.11
C ARG A 20 2.06 -8.61 -13.24
N SER A 21 2.36 -7.64 -12.40
CA SER A 21 1.67 -6.36 -12.40
C SER A 21 2.00 -5.54 -13.65
N ARG A 22 3.25 -5.60 -14.14
CA ARG A 22 3.60 -4.99 -15.42
C ARG A 22 2.78 -5.59 -16.56
N ASP A 23 2.75 -6.91 -16.66
CA ASP A 23 1.99 -7.57 -17.72
C ASP A 23 0.50 -7.20 -17.62
N PHE A 24 -0.09 -7.29 -16.41
CA PHE A 24 -1.48 -6.93 -16.15
C PHE A 24 -1.84 -5.49 -16.53
N VAL A 25 -1.02 -4.51 -16.14
CA VAL A 25 -1.25 -3.10 -16.47
C VAL A 25 -1.31 -2.89 -17.98
N GLU A 26 -0.46 -3.55 -18.76
CA GLU A 26 -0.42 -3.31 -20.21
C GLU A 26 -1.61 -3.91 -20.97
N TYR A 27 -2.29 -4.94 -20.44
CA TYR A 27 -3.44 -5.56 -21.12
C TYR A 27 -4.81 -5.28 -20.49
N ALA A 28 -4.91 -5.06 -19.18
CA ALA A 28 -6.19 -4.95 -18.47
C ALA A 28 -6.51 -3.54 -17.96
N ALA A 29 -5.49 -2.73 -17.63
CA ALA A 29 -5.69 -1.43 -16.97
C ALA A 29 -6.16 -0.32 -17.94
N HIS A 30 -7.34 -0.49 -18.51
CA HIS A 30 -7.98 0.45 -19.42
C HIS A 30 -8.92 1.41 -18.65
N PRO A 31 -8.94 2.72 -18.94
CA PRO A 31 -9.82 3.67 -18.27
C PRO A 31 -11.24 3.61 -18.86
N TYR A 32 -11.99 2.57 -18.52
CA TYR A 32 -13.35 2.31 -18.99
C TYR A 32 -14.33 3.44 -18.66
N GLY A 33 -14.28 4.00 -17.45
CA GLY A 33 -15.16 5.09 -17.02
C GLY A 33 -14.93 6.36 -17.85
N MET A 34 -13.67 6.75 -18.03
CA MET A 34 -13.29 7.89 -18.87
C MET A 34 -13.66 7.66 -20.33
N ALA A 35 -13.44 6.44 -20.85
CA ALA A 35 -13.81 6.12 -22.22
C ALA A 35 -15.33 6.26 -22.44
N ASP A 36 -16.16 5.76 -21.52
CA ASP A 36 -17.61 5.91 -21.60
C ASP A 36 -18.04 7.38 -21.50
N LEU A 37 -17.41 8.16 -20.62
CA LEU A 37 -17.67 9.60 -20.51
C LEU A 37 -17.37 10.33 -21.83
N LEU A 38 -16.25 10.03 -22.48
CA LEU A 38 -15.88 10.66 -23.75
C LEU A 38 -16.79 10.28 -24.93
N HIS A 39 -17.28 9.03 -24.96
CA HIS A 39 -18.12 8.54 -26.07
C HIS A 39 -19.60 8.83 -25.89
N ARG A 40 -20.10 8.77 -24.66
CA ARG A 40 -21.54 8.82 -24.33
C ARG A 40 -21.93 10.07 -23.54
N GLY A 41 -20.96 10.79 -22.99
CA GLY A 41 -21.22 11.94 -22.10
C GLY A 41 -21.73 11.55 -20.71
N GLU A 42 -21.70 10.26 -20.38
CA GLU A 42 -22.29 9.73 -19.15
C GLU A 42 -21.19 9.27 -18.19
N ARG A 43 -21.32 9.71 -16.94
CA ARG A 43 -20.53 9.18 -15.83
C ARG A 43 -21.21 7.95 -15.26
N ASN A 44 -20.43 6.92 -14.94
CA ASN A 44 -20.93 5.66 -14.43
C ASN A 44 -20.00 5.05 -13.36
N SER A 45 -20.38 3.91 -12.79
CA SER A 45 -19.61 3.21 -11.75
C SER A 45 -18.25 2.69 -12.24
N LYS A 46 -17.98 2.63 -13.55
CA LYS A 46 -16.69 2.16 -14.06
C LYS A 46 -15.53 3.10 -13.74
N PHE A 47 -15.81 4.32 -13.28
CA PHE A 47 -14.78 5.19 -12.70
C PHE A 47 -14.12 4.59 -11.45
N THR A 48 -14.78 3.66 -10.76
CA THR A 48 -14.16 2.86 -9.69
C THR A 48 -13.00 2.03 -10.24
N TYR A 49 -13.20 1.31 -11.35
CA TYR A 49 -12.13 0.57 -12.03
C TYR A 49 -11.01 1.49 -12.52
N ASP A 50 -11.33 2.65 -13.10
CA ASP A 50 -10.32 3.63 -13.53
C ASP A 50 -9.42 4.06 -12.36
N HIS A 51 -10.01 4.31 -11.19
CA HIS A 51 -9.29 4.71 -9.99
C HIS A 51 -8.45 3.56 -9.41
N GLU A 52 -8.99 2.35 -9.38
CA GLU A 52 -8.25 1.14 -8.99
C GLU A 52 -7.05 0.91 -9.92
N TYR A 53 -7.26 0.89 -11.22
CA TYR A 53 -6.20 0.71 -12.22
C TYR A 53 -5.17 1.83 -12.18
N PHE A 54 -5.58 3.08 -11.95
CA PHE A 54 -4.65 4.19 -11.71
C PHE A 54 -3.76 3.91 -10.49
N ASN A 55 -4.37 3.57 -9.36
CA ASN A 55 -3.67 3.31 -8.10
C ASN A 55 -2.79 2.07 -8.18
N PHE A 56 -3.23 1.02 -8.88
CA PHE A 56 -2.45 -0.19 -9.15
C PHE A 56 -1.25 0.10 -10.04
N THR A 57 -1.45 0.85 -11.12
CA THR A 57 -0.38 1.26 -12.05
C THR A 57 0.67 2.11 -11.33
N LYS A 58 0.22 3.12 -10.57
CA LYS A 58 1.10 3.96 -9.75
C LYS A 58 1.86 3.13 -8.72
N SER A 59 1.17 2.25 -7.99
CA SER A 59 1.78 1.37 -6.99
C SER A 59 2.76 0.37 -7.60
N THR A 60 2.52 -0.10 -8.82
CA THR A 60 3.45 -0.98 -9.55
C THR A 60 4.76 -0.24 -9.87
N LYS A 61 4.67 1.02 -10.33
CA LYS A 61 5.85 1.88 -10.51
C LYS A 61 6.55 2.14 -9.18
N THR A 62 5.80 2.42 -8.12
CA THR A 62 6.35 2.61 -6.77
C THR A 62 7.08 1.37 -6.25
N LEU A 63 6.54 0.16 -6.46
CA LEU A 63 7.20 -1.09 -6.07
C LEU A 63 8.52 -1.31 -6.82
N ILE A 64 8.57 -0.96 -8.10
CA ILE A 64 9.82 -1.00 -8.89
C ILE A 64 10.87 -0.06 -8.28
N SER A 65 10.48 1.16 -7.92
CA SER A 65 11.38 2.11 -7.24
C SER A 65 11.83 1.60 -5.87
N ILE A 66 10.92 1.07 -5.06
CA ILE A 66 11.24 0.44 -3.76
C ILE A 66 12.28 -0.66 -3.96
N LYS A 67 12.10 -1.56 -4.94
CA LYS A 67 13.03 -2.65 -5.22
C LYS A 67 14.44 -2.15 -5.57
N ASN A 68 14.56 -1.03 -6.29
CA ASN A 68 15.86 -0.43 -6.59
C ASN A 68 16.50 0.20 -5.35
N LEU A 69 15.72 0.90 -4.52
CA LEU A 69 16.19 1.51 -3.27
C LEU A 69 16.69 0.45 -2.27
N LEU A 70 15.95 -0.66 -2.13
CA LEU A 70 16.35 -1.81 -1.33
C LEU A 70 17.68 -2.42 -1.81
N GLY A 71 17.94 -2.39 -3.13
CA GLY A 71 19.19 -2.89 -3.72
C GLY A 71 20.43 -2.06 -3.39
N ILE A 72 20.24 -0.77 -3.07
CA ILE A 72 21.32 0.15 -2.66
C ILE A 72 21.31 0.44 -1.15
N GLY A 73 20.42 -0.20 -0.38
CA GLY A 73 20.33 -0.05 1.08
C GLY A 73 19.56 1.19 1.56
N HIS A 74 18.86 1.90 0.68
CA HIS A 74 18.07 3.10 0.99
C HIS A 74 16.68 2.73 1.54
N ASN A 75 16.65 2.13 2.72
CA ASN A 75 15.43 1.55 3.27
C ASN A 75 14.44 2.60 3.77
N GLU A 76 14.90 3.75 4.25
CA GLU A 76 14.09 4.88 4.70
C GLU A 76 13.30 5.49 3.54
N ASP A 77 13.95 5.67 2.39
CA ASP A 77 13.30 6.15 1.17
C ASP A 77 12.25 5.14 0.68
N ALA A 78 12.56 3.85 0.77
CA ALA A 78 11.58 2.81 0.50
C ALA A 78 10.39 2.87 1.47
N ILE A 79 10.60 3.16 2.77
CA ILE A 79 9.51 3.36 3.75
C ILE A 79 8.62 4.54 3.37
N ILE A 80 9.19 5.65 2.90
CA ILE A 80 8.41 6.81 2.39
C ILE A 80 7.50 6.37 1.23
N LEU A 81 8.05 5.61 0.28
CA LEU A 81 7.30 5.11 -0.86
C LEU A 81 6.23 4.08 -0.47
N ILE A 82 6.51 3.23 0.53
CA ILE A 82 5.53 2.28 1.09
C ILE A 82 4.31 3.00 1.66
N ARG A 83 4.50 4.16 2.31
CA ARG A 83 3.37 4.99 2.77
C ARG A 83 2.48 5.41 1.61
N SER A 84 3.07 5.97 0.56
CA SER A 84 2.32 6.40 -0.63
C SER A 84 1.56 5.22 -1.26
N MET A 85 2.20 4.06 -1.33
CA MET A 85 1.59 2.82 -1.83
C MET A 85 0.44 2.31 -0.93
N PHE A 86 0.57 2.45 0.38
CA PHE A 86 -0.47 2.07 1.34
C PHE A 86 -1.68 2.99 1.24
N GLU A 87 -1.48 4.29 1.04
CA GLU A 87 -2.56 5.25 0.81
C GLU A 87 -3.33 4.93 -0.49
N ASN A 88 -2.63 4.55 -1.57
CA ASN A 88 -3.28 4.11 -2.81
C ASN A 88 -4.14 2.84 -2.61
N TYR A 89 -3.66 1.89 -1.79
CA TYR A 89 -4.46 0.70 -1.43
C TYR A 89 -5.74 1.09 -0.68
N LEU A 90 -5.61 1.92 0.36
CA LEU A 90 -6.75 2.33 1.18
C LEU A 90 -7.78 3.10 0.35
N SER A 91 -7.35 4.04 -0.49
CA SER A 91 -8.26 4.82 -1.32
C SER A 91 -8.99 3.94 -2.35
N SER A 92 -8.29 2.97 -2.96
CA SER A 92 -8.90 2.04 -3.92
C SER A 92 -10.00 1.22 -3.25
N ARG A 93 -9.66 0.58 -2.13
CA ARG A 93 -10.59 -0.24 -1.35
C ARG A 93 -11.78 0.57 -0.84
N TYR A 94 -11.53 1.78 -0.37
CA TYR A 94 -12.59 2.67 0.09
C TYR A 94 -13.55 3.04 -1.03
N LEU A 95 -13.06 3.39 -2.22
CA LEU A 95 -13.94 3.72 -3.34
C LEU A 95 -14.75 2.51 -3.82
N ASN A 96 -14.13 1.33 -3.87
CA ASN A 96 -14.80 0.08 -4.24
C ASN A 96 -16.00 -0.22 -3.32
N GLU A 97 -15.84 0.00 -2.01
CA GLU A 97 -16.92 -0.22 -1.03
C GLU A 97 -17.88 0.99 -0.90
N ASN A 98 -17.57 2.16 -1.49
CA ASN A 98 -18.32 3.42 -1.34
C ASN A 98 -18.30 4.25 -2.65
N GLU A 99 -18.92 3.75 -3.72
CA GLU A 99 -18.93 4.36 -5.06
C GLU A 99 -19.51 5.78 -5.10
N GLU A 100 -20.30 6.19 -4.11
CA GLU A 100 -20.82 7.56 -4.01
C GLU A 100 -19.70 8.61 -3.84
N TYR A 101 -18.49 8.19 -3.45
CA TYR A 101 -17.32 9.06 -3.27
C TYR A 101 -16.46 9.25 -4.53
N ILE A 102 -16.91 8.81 -5.72
CA ILE A 102 -16.16 9.02 -6.97
C ILE A 102 -15.85 10.51 -7.17
N ASP A 103 -16.72 11.44 -6.76
CA ASP A 103 -16.42 12.87 -6.92
C ASP A 103 -15.23 13.30 -6.08
N GLN A 104 -15.20 12.92 -4.81
CA GLN A 104 -14.15 13.29 -3.89
C GLN A 104 -12.80 12.64 -4.22
N LEU A 105 -12.81 11.46 -4.85
CA LEU A 105 -11.60 10.67 -5.14
C LEU A 105 -11.11 10.77 -6.59
N VAL A 106 -11.97 11.17 -7.54
CA VAL A 106 -11.64 11.27 -8.96
C VAL A 106 -11.90 12.67 -9.50
N THR A 107 -13.15 13.14 -9.46
CA THR A 107 -13.56 14.40 -10.09
C THR A 107 -12.89 15.63 -9.45
N HIS A 108 -12.91 15.72 -8.12
CA HIS A 108 -12.34 16.85 -7.40
C HIS A 108 -10.82 16.90 -7.56
N PRO A 109 -10.06 15.80 -7.38
CA PRO A 109 -8.62 15.80 -7.66
C PRO A 109 -8.27 16.19 -9.09
N LEU A 110 -9.03 15.73 -10.10
CA LEU A 110 -8.85 16.13 -11.50
C LEU A 110 -9.00 17.64 -11.68
N ASN A 111 -10.07 18.21 -11.14
CA ASN A 111 -10.36 19.64 -11.26
C ASN A 111 -9.40 20.51 -10.42
N LEU A 112 -8.93 20.02 -9.27
CA LEU A 112 -7.87 20.65 -8.50
C LEU A 112 -6.55 20.67 -9.28
N PHE A 113 -6.18 19.55 -9.92
CA PHE A 113 -4.99 19.46 -10.75
C PHE A 113 -5.08 20.38 -11.98
N ALA A 114 -6.25 20.47 -12.62
CA ALA A 114 -6.51 21.37 -13.73
C ALA A 114 -6.67 22.85 -13.31
N ALA A 115 -6.58 23.15 -12.02
CA ALA A 115 -6.83 24.47 -11.44
C ALA A 115 -8.22 25.03 -11.82
N THR A 116 -9.22 24.18 -12.05
CA THR A 116 -10.62 24.59 -12.17
C THR A 116 -11.27 24.71 -10.79
N TYR A 117 -10.78 23.96 -9.79
CA TYR A 117 -11.17 24.09 -8.38
C TYR A 117 -10.03 24.66 -7.53
N ASN A 118 -10.38 25.19 -6.35
CA ASN A 118 -9.44 25.65 -5.33
C ASN A 118 -9.76 25.01 -3.96
N VAL A 119 -8.73 24.83 -3.15
CA VAL A 119 -8.85 24.37 -1.75
C VAL A 119 -8.69 25.57 -0.81
N ARG A 120 -9.58 25.71 0.16
CA ARG A 120 -9.46 26.68 1.25
C ARG A 120 -8.74 26.08 2.47
N GLU A 121 -8.30 26.92 3.40
CA GLU A 121 -7.52 26.49 4.58
C GLU A 121 -8.23 25.42 5.43
N ASN A 122 -9.56 25.45 5.47
CA ASN A 122 -10.38 24.47 6.18
C ASN A 122 -10.56 23.14 5.43
N GLY A 123 -9.95 22.97 4.25
CA GLY A 123 -10.05 21.78 3.42
C GLY A 123 -11.28 21.75 2.50
N GLU A 124 -12.11 22.79 2.50
CA GLU A 124 -13.25 22.90 1.60
C GLU A 124 -12.80 23.17 0.15
N ILE A 125 -13.49 22.56 -0.81
CA ILE A 125 -13.21 22.66 -2.24
C ILE A 125 -14.28 23.53 -2.89
N TYR A 126 -13.84 24.53 -3.65
CA TYR A 126 -14.70 25.49 -4.35
C TYR A 126 -14.37 25.54 -5.84
N ASP A 127 -15.37 25.78 -6.68
CA ASP A 127 -15.18 26.11 -8.08
C ASP A 127 -14.63 27.55 -8.29
N ARG A 128 -14.44 27.95 -9.55
CA ARG A 128 -14.01 29.33 -9.87
C ARG A 128 -15.09 30.38 -9.62
N ASP A 129 -16.35 29.98 -9.51
CA ASP A 129 -17.49 30.86 -9.24
C ASP A 129 -17.79 30.99 -7.73
N ASN A 130 -16.92 30.44 -6.86
CA ASN A 130 -17.05 30.40 -5.40
C ASN A 130 -18.23 29.57 -4.87
N ASN A 131 -18.73 28.58 -5.62
CA ASN A 131 -19.64 27.57 -5.08
C ASN A 131 -18.85 26.44 -4.40
N LYS A 132 -19.30 26.00 -3.22
CA LYS A 132 -18.71 24.84 -2.55
C LYS A 132 -19.11 23.57 -3.30
N VAL A 133 -18.12 22.79 -3.74
CA VAL A 133 -18.32 21.53 -4.48
C VAL A 133 -17.97 20.30 -3.66
N GLY A 134 -17.23 20.44 -2.56
CA GLY A 134 -16.95 19.35 -1.64
C GLY A 134 -15.92 19.67 -0.57
N ASP A 135 -15.33 18.63 -0.01
CA ASP A 135 -14.32 18.70 1.04
C ASP A 135 -13.18 17.72 0.72
N LEU A 136 -11.94 18.08 1.08
CA LEU A 136 -10.80 17.18 1.02
C LEU A 136 -10.94 16.07 2.06
N ILE A 137 -10.81 14.82 1.63
CA ILE A 137 -10.83 13.67 2.52
C ILE A 137 -9.40 13.27 2.88
N ASN A 138 -9.12 13.18 4.18
CA ASN A 138 -7.81 12.72 4.66
C ASN A 138 -7.68 11.19 4.46
N PRO A 139 -6.48 10.66 4.11
CA PRO A 139 -6.26 9.23 3.98
C PRO A 139 -6.69 8.38 5.18
N SER A 140 -6.66 8.96 6.39
CA SER A 140 -7.15 8.29 7.59
C SER A 140 -8.65 7.98 7.58
N ALA A 141 -9.46 8.62 6.74
CA ALA A 141 -10.87 8.30 6.58
C ALA A 141 -11.09 7.02 5.76
N PHE A 142 -10.14 6.63 4.91
CA PHE A 142 -10.27 5.50 3.98
C PHE A 142 -10.08 4.12 4.63
N LYS A 143 -9.75 4.06 5.94
CA LYS A 143 -9.56 2.79 6.65
C LYS A 143 -10.89 2.07 6.87
N ILE A 144 -11.02 0.88 6.27
CA ILE A 144 -12.20 0.01 6.41
C ILE A 144 -11.79 -1.40 6.86
N GLY A 145 -12.78 -2.24 7.19
CA GLY A 145 -12.54 -3.62 7.62
C GLY A 145 -11.47 -3.80 8.70
N LYS A 146 -10.58 -4.78 8.52
CA LYS A 146 -9.47 -5.08 9.44
C LYS A 146 -8.30 -4.10 9.32
N ASP A 147 -8.26 -3.26 8.29
CA ASP A 147 -7.22 -2.23 8.16
C ASP A 147 -7.27 -1.24 9.33
N LYS A 148 -8.47 -0.99 9.87
CA LYS A 148 -8.69 -0.17 11.08
C LYS A 148 -7.82 -0.59 12.26
N ALA A 149 -7.56 -1.89 12.42
CA ALA A 149 -6.87 -2.45 13.58
C ALA A 149 -5.37 -2.15 13.59
N TYR A 150 -4.74 -2.08 12.42
CA TYR A 150 -3.31 -1.80 12.30
C TYR A 150 -2.99 -0.41 11.75
N TYR A 151 -3.96 0.30 11.15
CA TYR A 151 -3.75 1.58 10.46
C TYR A 151 -2.93 2.57 11.28
N HIS A 152 -3.36 2.89 12.51
CA HIS A 152 -2.71 3.94 13.29
C HIS A 152 -1.28 3.58 13.70
N LEU A 153 -1.01 2.30 13.96
CA LEU A 153 0.34 1.84 14.30
C LEU A 153 1.23 1.82 13.06
N PHE A 154 0.72 1.30 11.95
CA PHE A 154 1.48 1.21 10.71
C PHE A 154 1.73 2.58 10.08
N TYR A 155 0.69 3.39 9.91
CA TYR A 155 0.82 4.76 9.45
C TYR A 155 1.70 5.59 10.39
N GLY A 156 1.58 5.38 11.71
CA GLY A 156 2.43 6.03 12.71
C GLY A 156 3.90 5.61 12.65
N PHE A 157 4.21 4.40 12.17
CA PHE A 157 5.58 3.97 11.89
C PHE A 157 6.13 4.60 10.59
N LEU A 158 5.32 4.65 9.53
CA LEU A 158 5.75 5.15 8.22
C LEU A 158 5.90 6.69 8.20
N SER A 159 5.01 7.40 8.90
CA SER A 159 4.89 8.87 8.85
C SER A 159 6.15 9.64 9.28
N PRO A 160 6.87 9.24 10.35
CA PRO A 160 8.13 9.88 10.74
C PRO A 160 9.19 9.93 9.65
N PHE A 161 9.22 8.96 8.72
CA PHE A 161 10.18 8.95 7.61
C PHE A 161 9.81 9.94 6.51
N SER A 162 8.54 10.31 6.36
CA SER A 162 8.09 11.24 5.31
C SER A 162 8.12 12.71 5.71
N HIS A 163 8.29 13.01 7.00
CA HIS A 163 8.23 14.36 7.54
C HIS A 163 9.52 14.68 8.29
N SER A 164 9.83 15.97 8.44
CA SER A 164 10.93 16.39 9.30
C SER A 164 10.61 16.00 10.75
N ASN A 165 11.17 14.88 11.19
CA ASN A 165 10.94 14.30 12.51
C ASN A 165 12.26 13.87 13.13
N PHE A 166 12.70 14.57 14.18
CA PHE A 166 13.96 14.28 14.84
C PHE A 166 13.96 12.92 15.58
N GLY A 167 12.80 12.32 15.81
CA GLY A 167 12.66 11.01 16.46
C GLY A 167 13.29 9.85 15.69
N ILE A 168 13.58 10.03 14.39
CA ILE A 168 14.29 9.04 13.57
C ILE A 168 15.74 9.43 13.29
N ALA A 169 16.30 10.43 13.99
CA ALA A 169 17.67 10.88 13.77
C ALA A 169 18.68 9.73 13.88
N ASP A 170 18.46 8.77 14.80
CA ASP A 170 19.33 7.60 14.94
C ASP A 170 19.46 6.79 13.64
N CYS A 171 18.44 6.75 12.77
CA CYS A 171 18.55 6.09 11.47
C CYS A 171 19.63 6.71 10.57
N TYR A 172 20.02 7.97 10.83
CA TYR A 172 21.02 8.72 10.10
C TYR A 172 22.29 8.99 10.91
N LEU A 173 22.44 8.44 12.12
CA LEU A 173 23.64 8.62 12.94
C LEU A 173 24.49 7.34 12.94
N ASN A 174 25.79 7.51 12.67
CA ASN A 174 26.77 6.44 12.85
C ASN A 174 27.14 6.25 14.34
N GLU A 175 28.01 5.29 14.62
CA GLU A 175 28.54 4.96 15.94
C GLU A 175 29.28 6.12 16.63
N HIS A 176 29.65 7.16 15.89
CA HIS A 176 30.31 8.37 16.38
C HIS A 176 29.35 9.57 16.52
N LEU A 177 28.03 9.35 16.41
CA LEU A 177 26.99 10.39 16.44
C LEU A 177 27.15 11.47 15.35
N MET A 178 27.75 11.10 14.22
CA MET A 178 27.82 11.94 13.03
C MET A 178 26.76 11.50 12.02
N PHE A 179 26.20 12.47 11.30
CA PHE A 179 25.26 12.17 10.22
C PHE A 179 25.95 11.34 9.12
N THR A 180 25.26 10.29 8.67
CA THR A 180 25.74 9.37 7.64
C THR A 180 24.60 8.98 6.70
N ILE A 181 24.96 8.72 5.45
CA ILE A 181 24.08 8.16 4.42
C ILE A 181 24.33 6.66 4.20
N SER A 182 25.29 6.07 4.91
CA SER A 182 25.72 4.69 4.70
C SER A 182 25.08 3.68 5.67
N LYS A 183 24.32 4.17 6.67
CA LYS A 183 23.67 3.30 7.65
C LYS A 183 22.45 2.63 7.01
N ILE A 184 22.38 1.31 7.12
CA ILE A 184 21.26 0.51 6.60
C ILE A 184 20.36 0.14 7.79
N ASN A 185 19.14 0.68 7.85
CA ASN A 185 18.18 0.33 8.90
C ASN A 185 17.03 -0.52 8.34
N TYR A 186 16.48 -1.42 9.15
CA TYR A 186 15.26 -2.17 8.83
C TYR A 186 15.25 -2.97 7.51
N PRO A 187 16.34 -3.62 7.05
CA PRO A 187 16.39 -4.25 5.72
C PRO A 187 15.32 -5.33 5.51
N LEU A 188 15.07 -6.16 6.52
CA LEU A 188 14.04 -7.18 6.48
C LEU A 188 12.62 -6.60 6.60
N LEU A 189 12.42 -5.65 7.52
CA LEU A 189 11.11 -5.09 7.82
C LEU A 189 10.56 -4.24 6.66
N THR A 190 11.41 -3.44 6.02
CA THR A 190 11.01 -2.63 4.85
C THR A 190 10.57 -3.51 3.69
N ARG A 191 11.29 -4.61 3.41
CA ARG A 191 10.88 -5.61 2.41
C ARG A 191 9.55 -6.26 2.76
N PHE A 192 9.35 -6.61 4.03
CA PHE A 192 8.08 -7.18 4.50
C PHE A 192 6.93 -6.20 4.29
N PHE A 193 7.08 -4.92 4.67
CA PHE A 193 6.04 -3.91 4.48
C PHE A 193 5.72 -3.64 3.01
N ALA A 194 6.74 -3.59 2.14
CA ALA A 194 6.53 -3.47 0.70
C ALA A 194 5.70 -4.64 0.17
N LEU A 195 6.06 -5.88 0.54
CA LEU A 195 5.33 -7.07 0.14
C LEU A 195 3.91 -7.09 0.71
N PHE A 196 3.72 -6.73 1.98
CA PHE A 196 2.42 -6.72 2.65
C PHE A 196 1.43 -5.77 1.98
N VAL A 197 1.83 -4.52 1.80
CA VAL A 197 0.98 -3.50 1.16
C VAL A 197 0.68 -3.90 -0.29
N PHE A 198 1.70 -4.36 -1.02
CA PHE A 198 1.50 -4.69 -2.43
C PHE A 198 0.70 -5.98 -2.64
N THR A 199 0.78 -6.95 -1.71
CA THR A 199 -0.08 -8.14 -1.77
C THR A 199 -1.54 -7.74 -1.61
N LYS A 200 -1.85 -6.81 -0.69
CA LYS A 200 -3.22 -6.32 -0.47
C LYS A 200 -3.77 -5.56 -1.67
N ILE A 201 -2.99 -4.66 -2.28
CA ILE A 201 -3.46 -3.93 -3.48
C ILE A 201 -3.63 -4.88 -4.68
N PHE A 202 -2.73 -5.86 -4.84
CA PHE A 202 -2.82 -6.85 -5.91
C PHE A 202 -4.01 -7.78 -5.72
N GLU A 203 -4.23 -8.28 -4.50
CA GLU A 203 -5.39 -9.11 -4.19
C GLU A 203 -6.70 -8.37 -4.47
N HIS A 204 -6.79 -7.13 -3.98
CA HIS A 204 -8.01 -6.34 -4.09
C HIS A 204 -8.39 -6.00 -5.53
N ILE A 205 -7.41 -5.78 -6.42
CA ILE A 205 -7.66 -5.30 -7.77
C ILE A 205 -7.55 -6.42 -8.81
N VAL A 206 -6.56 -7.30 -8.70
CA VAL A 206 -6.26 -8.29 -9.75
C VAL A 206 -7.02 -9.60 -9.52
N THR A 207 -7.31 -9.98 -8.28
CA THR A 207 -7.94 -11.27 -7.98
C THR A 207 -9.45 -11.14 -7.74
N VAL A 208 -10.13 -10.24 -8.44
CA VAL A 208 -11.58 -10.07 -8.36
C VAL A 208 -12.26 -11.01 -9.37
N GLU A 209 -13.38 -11.61 -8.98
CA GLU A 209 -14.20 -12.42 -9.88
C GLU A 209 -14.74 -11.56 -11.03
N GLY A 210 -14.50 -11.98 -12.27
CA GLY A 210 -14.89 -11.24 -13.47
C GLY A 210 -13.79 -10.37 -14.09
N GLU A 211 -12.59 -10.31 -13.51
CA GLU A 211 -11.44 -9.62 -14.09
C GLU A 211 -11.02 -10.22 -15.44
N GLU A 212 -10.72 -9.38 -16.43
CA GLU A 212 -10.41 -9.81 -17.80
C GLU A 212 -8.95 -10.26 -17.95
N PHE A 213 -8.67 -11.52 -17.64
CA PHE A 213 -7.36 -12.11 -17.90
C PHE A 213 -7.18 -12.51 -19.37
N ILE A 214 -5.98 -12.25 -19.91
CA ILE A 214 -5.59 -12.66 -21.27
C ILE A 214 -5.74 -14.18 -21.51
N ASN A 215 -5.60 -15.00 -20.47
CA ASN A 215 -5.91 -16.43 -20.51
C ASN A 215 -6.08 -17.01 -19.08
N PRO A 216 -6.75 -18.17 -18.94
CA PRO A 216 -6.96 -18.82 -17.63
C PRO A 216 -5.69 -19.21 -16.88
N ARG A 217 -4.57 -19.39 -17.59
CA ARG A 217 -3.29 -19.70 -16.94
C ARG A 217 -2.75 -18.46 -16.19
N THR A 218 -2.83 -17.28 -16.78
CA THR A 218 -2.40 -16.03 -16.15
C THR A 218 -3.21 -15.76 -14.89
N GLU A 219 -4.53 -15.92 -14.96
CA GLU A 219 -5.43 -15.84 -13.80
C GLU A 219 -4.95 -16.75 -12.67
N LYS A 220 -4.81 -18.05 -12.95
CA LYS A 220 -4.34 -19.02 -11.96
C LYS A 220 -2.97 -18.67 -11.36
N GLU A 221 -2.06 -18.14 -12.17
CA GLU A 221 -0.73 -17.72 -11.71
C GLU A 221 -0.78 -16.47 -10.81
N CYS A 222 -1.71 -15.54 -11.06
CA CYS A 222 -1.95 -14.37 -10.21
C CYS A 222 -2.56 -14.76 -8.85
N TYR A 223 -3.60 -15.59 -8.85
CA TYR A 223 -4.23 -16.10 -7.63
C TYR A 223 -3.21 -16.89 -6.78
N LYS A 224 -2.49 -17.82 -7.39
CA LYS A 224 -1.43 -18.58 -6.72
C LYS A 224 -0.33 -17.69 -6.15
N LEU A 225 0.03 -16.58 -6.82
CA LEU A 225 1.03 -15.65 -6.30
C LEU A 225 0.56 -14.98 -5.01
N VAL A 226 -0.71 -14.57 -4.94
CA VAL A 226 -1.32 -14.02 -3.73
C VAL A 226 -1.33 -15.05 -2.61
N GLU A 227 -1.80 -16.28 -2.88
CA GLU A 227 -1.82 -17.38 -1.89
C GLU A 227 -0.41 -17.66 -1.32
N GLU A 228 0.59 -17.85 -2.19
CA GLU A 228 1.97 -18.10 -1.79
C GLU A 228 2.54 -16.93 -0.96
N SER A 229 2.24 -15.68 -1.36
CA SER A 229 2.68 -14.47 -0.66
C SER A 229 2.06 -14.37 0.74
N ILE A 230 0.74 -14.55 0.84
CA ILE A 230 0.00 -14.49 2.10
C ILE A 230 0.49 -15.57 3.05
N LYS A 231 0.65 -16.81 2.56
CA LYS A 231 1.16 -17.92 3.37
C LYS A 231 2.55 -17.60 3.93
N TYR A 232 3.45 -17.13 3.08
CA TYR A 232 4.81 -16.77 3.50
C TYR A 232 4.81 -15.63 4.53
N GLN A 233 4.00 -14.59 4.33
CA GLN A 233 3.87 -13.49 5.30
C GLN A 233 3.32 -13.98 6.64
N ASN A 234 2.33 -14.87 6.63
CA ASN A 234 1.75 -15.45 7.85
C ASN A 234 2.78 -16.25 8.67
N GLU A 235 3.73 -16.91 7.99
CA GLU A 235 4.87 -17.63 8.58
C GLU A 235 5.99 -16.68 9.05
N LEU A 236 6.27 -15.60 8.31
CA LEU A 236 7.33 -14.64 8.63
C LEU A 236 6.96 -13.70 9.79
N ILE A 237 5.69 -13.31 9.93
CA ILE A 237 5.29 -12.35 10.98
C ILE A 237 5.67 -12.79 12.40
N PRO A 238 5.46 -14.06 12.82
CA PRO A 238 5.98 -14.56 14.10
C PRO A 238 7.48 -14.33 14.29
N VAL A 239 8.29 -14.52 13.25
CA VAL A 239 9.74 -14.26 13.31
C VAL A 239 10.01 -12.78 13.54
N LEU A 240 9.32 -11.90 12.80
CA LEU A 240 9.44 -10.44 13.00
C LEU A 240 8.99 -10.00 14.40
N ILE A 241 7.95 -10.61 14.97
CA ILE A 241 7.48 -10.32 16.32
C ILE A 241 8.56 -10.64 17.36
N GLU A 242 9.33 -11.71 17.15
CA GLU A 242 10.42 -12.11 18.03
C GLU A 242 11.61 -11.13 18.02
N GLU A 243 11.79 -10.30 16.99
CA GLU A 243 12.80 -9.23 17.00
C GLU A 243 12.45 -8.11 18.00
N TYR A 244 11.18 -7.99 18.37
CA TYR A 244 10.66 -6.94 19.25
C TYR A 244 10.26 -7.48 20.64
N LYS A 245 11.06 -8.39 21.21
CA LYS A 245 10.75 -8.99 22.53
C LYS A 245 10.53 -7.93 23.62
N PRO A 246 9.74 -8.23 24.68
CA PRO A 246 9.68 -7.39 25.86
C PRO A 246 11.08 -7.09 26.38
N THR A 247 11.31 -5.84 26.76
CA THR A 247 12.55 -5.39 27.35
C THR A 247 12.26 -4.46 28.53
N GLU A 248 13.16 -4.47 29.52
CA GLU A 248 13.12 -3.55 30.64
C GLU A 248 13.64 -2.16 30.26
N ASN A 249 14.32 -2.03 29.11
CA ASN A 249 14.74 -0.74 28.59
C ASN A 249 13.50 0.14 28.32
N LYS A 250 13.30 1.18 29.14
CA LYS A 250 12.13 2.07 29.10
C LYS A 250 11.93 2.72 27.72
N ASN A 251 13.02 3.05 27.02
CA ASN A 251 12.96 3.69 25.70
C ASN A 251 12.43 2.74 24.63
N LEU A 252 12.80 1.45 24.71
CA LEU A 252 12.39 0.42 23.74
C LEU A 252 11.11 -0.30 24.14
N LYS A 253 10.73 -0.32 25.43
CA LYS A 253 9.57 -1.05 25.94
C LYS A 253 8.28 -0.70 25.20
N HIS A 254 8.00 0.59 25.05
CA HIS A 254 6.78 1.07 24.39
C HIS A 254 6.84 0.89 22.87
N TYR A 255 8.01 1.10 22.27
CA TYR A 255 8.24 0.87 20.85
C TYR A 255 8.04 -0.61 20.48
N ASN A 256 8.71 -1.53 21.19
CA ASN A 256 8.59 -2.97 20.98
C ASN A 256 7.15 -3.47 21.22
N LYS A 257 6.43 -2.89 22.18
CA LYS A 257 4.99 -3.20 22.36
C LYS A 257 4.18 -2.81 21.11
N ARG A 258 4.34 -1.59 20.62
CA ARG A 258 3.63 -1.09 19.43
C ARG A 258 3.95 -1.92 18.18
N MET A 259 5.22 -2.26 17.96
CA MET A 259 5.64 -3.08 16.81
C MET A 259 4.99 -4.46 16.82
N ARG A 260 4.94 -5.12 17.99
CA ARG A 260 4.29 -6.43 18.12
C ARG A 260 2.78 -6.35 17.93
N GLU A 261 2.13 -5.32 18.48
CA GLU A 261 0.69 -5.09 18.29
C GLU A 261 0.37 -4.89 16.80
N MET A 262 1.12 -4.04 16.12
CA MET A 262 0.99 -3.80 14.69
C MET A 262 1.13 -5.09 13.88
N LEU A 263 2.22 -5.84 14.08
CA LEU A 263 2.48 -7.08 13.36
C LEU A 263 1.40 -8.14 13.62
N LYS A 264 0.88 -8.24 14.85
CA LYS A 264 -0.24 -9.14 15.18
C LYS A 264 -1.52 -8.76 14.43
N GLU A 265 -1.87 -7.48 14.40
CA GLU A 265 -3.07 -7.02 13.67
C GLU A 265 -2.89 -7.15 12.16
N MET A 266 -1.70 -6.89 11.62
CA MET A 266 -1.36 -7.19 10.22
C MET A 266 -1.53 -8.67 9.91
N LYS A 267 -1.06 -9.58 10.78
CA LYS A 267 -1.27 -11.03 10.62
C LYS A 267 -2.75 -11.41 10.56
N LYS A 268 -3.57 -10.87 11.48
CA LYS A 268 -5.02 -11.11 11.49
C LYS A 268 -5.72 -10.57 10.23
N SER A 269 -5.20 -9.46 9.69
CA SER A 269 -5.72 -8.86 8.46
C SER A 269 -5.45 -9.69 7.21
N LEU A 270 -4.44 -10.58 7.21
CA LEU A 270 -4.19 -11.49 6.07
C LEU A 270 -5.38 -12.40 5.76
N LYS A 271 -6.20 -12.73 6.78
CA LYS A 271 -7.43 -13.53 6.66
C LYS A 271 -8.65 -12.72 6.20
N GLU A 272 -8.53 -11.42 5.99
CA GLU A 272 -9.62 -10.60 5.46
C GLU A 272 -9.88 -10.94 4.00
N GLU A 273 -11.14 -10.96 3.59
CA GLU A 273 -11.52 -11.04 2.18
C GLU A 273 -11.36 -9.66 1.54
N LEU A 274 -10.51 -9.56 0.50
CA LEU A 274 -10.28 -8.33 -0.26
C LEU A 274 -10.55 -8.50 -1.76
N GLY A 275 -10.32 -9.71 -2.26
CA GLY A 275 -10.72 -10.20 -3.57
C GLY A 275 -11.19 -11.65 -3.43
N SER A 276 -11.23 -12.39 -4.52
CA SER A 276 -11.81 -13.73 -4.64
C SER A 276 -10.85 -14.88 -4.32
N VAL A 277 -9.71 -14.60 -3.65
CA VAL A 277 -8.76 -15.65 -3.22
C VAL A 277 -9.31 -16.39 -2.01
N ASN A 278 -9.47 -17.72 -2.12
CA ASN A 278 -9.84 -18.56 -0.97
C ASN A 278 -8.66 -18.68 0.01
N LYS A 279 -8.89 -18.30 1.28
CA LYS A 279 -7.88 -18.27 2.34
C LYS A 279 -7.99 -19.37 3.39
N ASP A 280 -8.68 -20.47 3.09
CA ASP A 280 -8.86 -21.61 3.99
C ASP A 280 -7.54 -22.23 4.43
N PHE A 281 -6.47 -22.05 3.65
CA PHE A 281 -5.11 -22.48 4.00
C PHE A 281 -4.50 -21.74 5.21
N LEU A 282 -5.16 -20.72 5.74
CA LEU A 282 -4.77 -20.01 6.97
C LEU A 282 -5.53 -20.47 8.23
N ASN A 283 -6.49 -21.38 8.09
CA ASN A 283 -7.34 -21.86 9.18
C ASN A 283 -6.84 -23.16 9.80
#